data_AF-A0A7V8DA53-F1
#
_entry.id   AF-A0A7V8DA53-F1
#
_cell.length_a   1.000
_cell.length_b   1.000
_cell.length_c   1.000
_cell.angle_alpha   90.00
_cell.angle_beta   90.00
_cell.angle_gamma   90.00
#
_symmetry.space_group_name_H-M   'P 1'
#
loop_
_entity.id
_entity.type
_entity.pdbx_description
1 polymer ?
#
loop_
_entity_poly.entity_id
_entity_poly.type
_entity_poly.pdbx_seq_one_letter_code
_entity_poly.pdbx_strand_id
1 'polypeptide(L)'
;MCPYFGRNCRSFLDPWVTRAACETLATTNRVVIAGETRCEADISEDEIIATTRAAIKDIGYEQDGFHHATAEIEVLLHGQSAHIAQGVDSSGNKEEGAGDQGIMFGYATNETKEYMPAPLLYSHKILQKLAEVRHNGKEAWLGPDAKSQVTVHYVDGRPAEATSIVLSTQHLDANMTSEDIAALVRPYIEGVLGDDLPISANCAWHINPTGTLMAVRPHTGAAHFRAKTQQKLTVLPLMLRAIWPKMWLLRALRIVAPSNCPTRLALPSHCQFMPIVTALKNATWTRWKSALAKLCASLRAVSAPT
;
A
#
# COMPACT_ATOMS: atom_id res chain seq x y z
N MET A 1 -8.98 -3.75 -3.27
CA MET A 1 -9.96 -3.03 -2.42
C MET A 1 -10.74 -4.10 -1.68
N CYS A 2 -11.05 -3.92 -0.39
CA CYS A 2 -11.89 -4.87 0.36
C CYS A 2 -13.22 -5.08 -0.38
N PRO A 3 -13.70 -6.32 -0.54
CA PRO A 3 -14.91 -6.60 -1.32
C PRO A 3 -16.12 -5.81 -0.78
N TYR A 4 -16.23 -5.65 0.54
CA TYR A 4 -17.26 -4.82 1.18
C TYR A 4 -17.30 -3.38 0.69
N PHE A 5 -16.15 -2.69 0.70
CA PHE A 5 -16.07 -1.30 0.20
C PHE A 5 -16.15 -1.22 -1.32
N GLY A 6 -15.50 -2.16 -2.02
CA GLY A 6 -15.44 -2.18 -3.48
C GLY A 6 -16.82 -2.41 -4.12
N ARG A 7 -17.65 -3.26 -3.50
CA ARG A 7 -18.98 -3.58 -4.01
C ARG A 7 -19.99 -2.49 -3.69
N ASN A 8 -20.00 -1.93 -2.48
CA ASN A 8 -20.89 -0.80 -2.16
C ASN A 8 -20.65 0.40 -3.09
N CYS A 9 -19.38 0.73 -3.37
CA CYS A 9 -19.06 1.78 -4.34
C CYS A 9 -19.49 1.45 -5.79
N ARG A 10 -19.51 0.17 -6.20
CA ARG A 10 -19.93 -0.26 -7.55
C ARG A 10 -21.44 -0.37 -7.69
N SER A 11 -22.13 -0.69 -6.59
CA SER A 11 -23.59 -0.86 -6.54
C SER A 11 -24.33 0.44 -6.19
N PHE A 12 -23.65 1.59 -6.15
CA PHE A 12 -24.20 2.88 -5.72
C PHE A 12 -24.82 2.85 -4.29
N LEU A 13 -24.37 1.93 -3.44
CA LEU A 13 -24.77 1.83 -2.05
C LEU A 13 -23.95 2.79 -1.20
N ASP A 14 -24.50 3.21 -0.06
CA ASP A 14 -23.84 4.18 0.81
C ASP A 14 -22.55 3.58 1.40
N PRO A 15 -21.36 4.10 1.09
CA PRO A 15 -20.12 3.60 1.69
C PRO A 15 -20.10 3.81 3.22
N TRP A 16 -20.83 4.79 3.74
CA TRP A 16 -20.82 5.18 5.15
C TRP A 16 -21.53 4.17 6.07
N VAL A 17 -22.37 3.28 5.54
CA VAL A 17 -23.00 2.21 6.33
C VAL A 17 -22.12 0.97 6.47
N THR A 18 -21.01 0.91 5.72
CA THR A 18 -20.10 -0.24 5.72
C THR A 18 -19.24 -0.21 6.98
N ARG A 19 -19.22 -1.32 7.72
CA ARG A 19 -18.27 -1.57 8.82
C ARG A 19 -17.57 -2.89 8.53
N ALA A 20 -16.26 -2.92 8.64
CA ALA A 20 -15.48 -4.13 8.41
C ALA A 20 -14.32 -4.19 9.40
N ALA A 21 -14.33 -5.23 10.21
CA ALA A 21 -13.24 -5.67 11.08
C ALA A 21 -12.93 -7.12 10.71
N CYS A 22 -12.44 -7.32 9.49
CA CYS A 22 -12.02 -8.62 8.97
C CYS A 22 -10.55 -8.85 9.30
N GLU A 23 -10.27 -9.94 10.01
CA GLU A 23 -8.94 -10.43 10.30
C GLU A 23 -8.62 -11.62 9.39
N THR A 24 -7.35 -11.79 9.04
CA THR A 24 -6.90 -12.87 8.17
C THR A 24 -5.71 -13.58 8.78
N LEU A 25 -5.82 -14.91 8.91
CA LEU A 25 -4.74 -15.79 9.30
C LEU A 25 -4.37 -16.66 8.11
N ALA A 26 -3.09 -16.70 7.76
CA ALA A 26 -2.57 -17.58 6.72
C ALA A 26 -1.54 -18.56 7.31
N THR A 27 -1.64 -19.82 6.90
CA THR A 27 -0.71 -20.90 7.27
C THR A 27 -0.55 -21.86 6.09
N THR A 28 0.17 -22.97 6.27
CA THR A 28 0.42 -23.97 5.23
C THR A 28 -0.88 -24.34 4.50
N ASN A 29 -0.94 -23.99 3.21
CA ASN A 29 -2.07 -24.14 2.30
C ASN A 29 -3.48 -23.80 2.86
N ARG A 30 -3.58 -22.90 3.85
CA ARG A 30 -4.86 -22.51 4.45
C ARG A 30 -4.93 -21.02 4.79
N VAL A 31 -6.09 -20.43 4.56
CA VAL A 31 -6.43 -19.05 4.92
C VAL A 31 -7.74 -19.05 5.71
N VAL A 32 -7.73 -18.42 6.88
CA VAL A 32 -8.91 -18.21 7.71
C VAL A 32 -9.22 -16.72 7.73
N ILE A 33 -10.46 -16.36 7.39
CA ILE A 33 -10.96 -14.99 7.39
C ILE A 33 -12.02 -14.91 8.47
N ALA A 34 -11.81 -14.11 9.51
CA ALA A 34 -12.70 -14.06 10.67
C ALA A 34 -12.98 -12.62 11.10
N GLY A 35 -14.02 -12.42 11.91
CA GLY A 35 -14.37 -11.14 12.50
C GLY A 35 -15.73 -10.60 12.05
N GLU A 36 -15.87 -9.28 12.07
CA GLU A 36 -17.17 -8.62 12.02
C GLU A 36 -17.35 -7.78 10.76
N THR A 37 -18.51 -7.90 10.12
CA THR A 37 -18.89 -7.05 8.99
C THR A 37 -20.32 -6.55 9.11
N ARG A 38 -20.55 -5.36 8.57
CA ARG A 38 -21.86 -4.78 8.34
C ARG A 38 -21.83 -4.13 6.96
N CYS A 39 -22.71 -4.57 6.08
CA CYS A 39 -22.76 -4.13 4.70
C CYS A 39 -24.18 -4.29 4.19
N GLU A 40 -24.65 -3.32 3.39
CA GLU A 40 -25.94 -3.42 2.71
C GLU A 40 -25.90 -4.37 1.51
N ALA A 41 -24.75 -4.45 0.82
CA ALA A 41 -24.58 -5.46 -0.23
C ALA A 41 -24.52 -6.85 0.39
N ASP A 42 -25.29 -7.77 -0.21
CA ASP A 42 -25.22 -9.20 0.07
C ASP A 42 -23.95 -9.79 -0.56
N ILE A 43 -22.89 -9.93 0.25
CA ILE A 43 -21.61 -10.50 -0.16
C ILE A 43 -21.58 -11.95 0.24
N SER A 44 -21.62 -12.83 -0.76
CA SER A 44 -21.57 -14.27 -0.53
C SER A 44 -20.17 -14.73 -0.11
N GLU A 45 -20.14 -15.85 0.60
CA GLU A 45 -18.90 -16.53 0.97
C GLU A 45 -18.03 -16.84 -0.27
N ASP A 46 -18.64 -17.28 -1.36
CA ASP A 46 -17.96 -17.57 -2.63
C ASP A 46 -17.20 -16.37 -3.19
N GLU A 47 -17.76 -15.16 -3.07
CA GLU A 47 -17.08 -13.95 -3.53
C GLU A 47 -15.89 -13.58 -2.66
N ILE A 48 -15.98 -13.83 -1.36
CA ILE A 48 -14.89 -13.61 -0.41
C ILE A 48 -13.76 -14.60 -0.72
N ILE A 49 -14.11 -15.87 -0.95
CA ILE A 49 -13.18 -16.92 -1.38
C ILE A 49 -12.53 -16.51 -2.71
N ALA A 50 -13.30 -16.13 -3.73
CA ALA A 50 -12.78 -15.73 -5.03
C ALA A 50 -11.85 -14.51 -4.94
N THR A 51 -12.21 -13.52 -4.12
CA THR A 51 -11.38 -12.32 -3.87
C THR A 51 -10.08 -12.69 -3.17
N THR A 52 -10.14 -13.62 -2.22
CA THR A 52 -8.98 -14.12 -1.49
C THR A 52 -8.03 -14.87 -2.42
N ARG A 53 -8.56 -15.76 -3.28
CA ARG A 53 -7.77 -16.43 -4.32
C ARG A 53 -7.15 -15.43 -5.28
N ALA A 54 -7.89 -14.42 -5.72
CA ALA A 54 -7.37 -13.36 -6.59
C ALA A 54 -6.23 -12.58 -5.92
N ALA A 55 -6.32 -12.28 -4.62
CA ALA A 55 -5.27 -11.61 -3.86
C ALA A 55 -4.01 -12.49 -3.72
N ILE A 56 -4.17 -13.78 -3.40
CA ILE A 56 -3.05 -14.73 -3.33
C ILE A 56 -2.34 -14.84 -4.69
N LYS A 57 -3.12 -14.88 -5.78
CA LYS A 57 -2.59 -14.89 -7.15
C LYS A 57 -1.86 -13.59 -7.51
N ASP A 58 -2.44 -12.44 -7.15
CA ASP A 58 -1.83 -11.12 -7.39
C ASP A 58 -0.47 -10.97 -6.70
N ILE A 59 -0.32 -11.54 -5.50
CA ILE A 59 0.99 -11.60 -4.82
C ILE A 59 1.97 -12.52 -5.58
N GLY A 60 1.47 -13.60 -6.19
CA GLY A 60 2.26 -14.54 -7.00
C GLY A 60 2.51 -15.90 -6.31
N TYR A 61 1.59 -16.32 -5.44
CA TYR A 61 1.66 -17.63 -4.79
C TYR A 61 1.00 -18.72 -5.66
N GLU A 62 1.85 -19.50 -6.31
CA GLU A 62 1.54 -20.61 -7.23
C GLU A 62 2.37 -21.87 -6.88
N GLN A 63 2.83 -22.00 -5.63
CA GLN A 63 3.71 -23.10 -5.20
C GLN A 63 2.93 -24.17 -4.44
N ASP A 64 3.37 -25.44 -4.51
CA ASP A 64 2.66 -26.58 -3.90
C ASP A 64 2.32 -26.42 -2.40
N GLY A 65 3.15 -25.70 -1.64
CA GLY A 65 2.92 -25.45 -0.21
C GLY A 65 1.88 -24.35 0.09
N PHE A 66 1.60 -23.47 -0.87
CA PHE A 66 0.60 -22.41 -0.77
C PHE A 66 0.27 -21.87 -2.17
N HIS A 67 -0.88 -22.27 -2.71
CA HIS A 67 -1.27 -21.97 -4.08
C HIS A 67 -2.66 -21.35 -4.14
N HIS A 68 -2.82 -20.26 -4.91
CA HIS A 68 -4.11 -19.55 -4.98
C HIS A 68 -5.30 -20.42 -5.39
N ALA A 69 -5.10 -21.42 -6.26
CA ALA A 69 -6.14 -22.34 -6.73
C ALA A 69 -6.49 -23.48 -5.74
N THR A 70 -5.56 -23.94 -4.89
CA THR A 70 -5.76 -25.13 -4.05
C THR A 70 -5.75 -24.82 -2.55
N ALA A 71 -5.41 -23.59 -2.14
CA ALA A 71 -5.47 -23.19 -0.74
C ALA A 71 -6.90 -23.39 -0.18
N GLU A 72 -7.00 -23.96 1.00
CA GLU A 72 -8.24 -24.06 1.76
C GLU A 72 -8.57 -22.68 2.31
N ILE A 73 -9.78 -22.18 2.04
CA ILE A 73 -10.21 -20.86 2.51
C ILE A 73 -11.46 -21.06 3.37
N GLU A 74 -11.38 -20.63 4.62
CA GLU A 74 -12.45 -20.71 5.60
C GLU A 74 -12.92 -19.31 5.96
N VAL A 75 -14.23 -19.07 5.87
CA VAL A 75 -14.84 -17.77 6.15
C VAL A 75 -15.69 -17.86 7.41
N LEU A 76 -15.24 -17.19 8.47
CA LEU A 76 -15.83 -17.10 9.80
C LEU A 76 -16.23 -15.65 10.10
N LEU A 77 -16.85 -14.98 9.12
CA LEU A 77 -17.35 -13.61 9.27
C LEU A 77 -18.78 -13.62 9.79
N HIS A 78 -19.05 -12.76 10.77
CA HIS A 78 -20.39 -12.58 11.33
C HIS A 78 -20.81 -11.11 11.35
N GLY A 79 -22.09 -10.87 11.61
CA GLY A 79 -22.63 -9.53 11.78
C GLY A 79 -21.99 -8.81 12.97
N GLN A 80 -21.79 -7.50 12.84
CA GLN A 80 -21.34 -6.64 13.94
C GLN A 80 -22.37 -6.62 15.09
N SER A 81 -21.91 -6.58 16.35
CA SER A 81 -22.80 -6.49 17.50
C SER A 81 -23.59 -5.17 17.54
N ALA A 82 -24.88 -5.24 17.90
CA ALA A 82 -25.78 -4.07 17.93
C ALA A 82 -25.36 -3.00 18.96
N HIS A 83 -24.63 -3.37 20.02
CA HIS A 83 -24.19 -2.46 21.08
C HIS A 83 -23.04 -1.53 20.65
N ILE A 84 -22.15 -2.00 19.76
CA ILE A 84 -21.05 -1.16 19.21
C ILE A 84 -21.59 -0.18 18.15
N ALA A 85 -22.58 -0.61 17.36
CA ALA A 85 -23.21 0.25 16.35
C ALA A 85 -23.84 1.52 16.95
N GLN A 86 -24.42 1.43 18.15
CA GLN A 86 -25.05 2.57 18.84
C GLN A 86 -24.07 3.65 19.32
N GLY A 87 -22.80 3.29 19.58
CA GLY A 87 -21.78 4.24 20.03
C GLY A 87 -21.15 5.07 18.90
N VAL A 88 -21.19 4.55 17.67
CA VAL A 88 -20.54 5.14 16.49
C VAL A 88 -21.54 5.83 15.57
N ASP A 89 -22.74 5.26 15.40
CA ASP A 89 -23.76 5.83 14.53
C ASP A 89 -24.42 7.04 15.24
N SER A 90 -23.95 8.25 14.94
CA SER A 90 -24.53 9.48 15.45
C SER A 90 -25.95 9.67 14.89
N SER A 91 -26.94 9.81 15.76
CA SER A 91 -28.24 10.38 15.36
C SER A 91 -28.20 11.92 15.49
N GLY A 92 -28.56 12.64 14.42
CA GLY A 92 -28.69 14.10 14.41
C GLY A 92 -27.40 14.87 14.09
N ASN A 93 -27.26 16.07 14.66
CA ASN A 93 -26.22 17.07 14.36
C ASN A 93 -24.93 16.91 15.19
N LYS A 94 -24.58 15.67 15.57
CA LYS A 94 -23.40 15.36 16.41
C LYS A 94 -22.24 14.85 15.54
N GLU A 95 -21.02 15.22 15.88
CA GLU A 95 -19.82 14.68 15.22
C GLU A 95 -19.59 13.21 15.59
N GLU A 96 -19.09 12.41 14.65
CA GLU A 96 -18.80 10.99 14.84
C GLU A 96 -17.75 10.78 15.94
N GLY A 97 -18.05 9.88 16.88
CA GLY A 97 -17.11 9.48 17.95
C GLY A 97 -16.11 8.43 17.47
N ALA A 98 -15.00 8.28 18.21
CA ALA A 98 -14.05 7.20 17.96
C ALA A 98 -14.70 5.83 18.21
N GLY A 99 -14.48 4.88 17.29
CA GLY A 99 -15.03 3.52 17.42
C GLY A 99 -14.33 2.63 18.45
N ASP A 100 -13.14 3.02 18.91
CA ASP A 100 -12.39 2.37 19.99
C ASP A 100 -11.41 3.37 20.62
N GLN A 101 -10.94 3.06 21.83
CA GLN A 101 -9.87 3.79 22.49
C GLN A 101 -8.52 3.48 21.84
N GLY A 102 -7.69 4.50 21.62
CA GLY A 102 -6.39 4.31 20.99
C GLY A 102 -5.49 5.53 21.08
N ILE A 103 -4.20 5.31 20.83
CA ILE A 103 -3.19 6.35 20.66
C ILE A 103 -2.58 6.22 19.27
N MET A 104 -2.38 7.35 18.60
CA MET A 104 -1.84 7.40 17.24
C MET A 104 -0.63 8.32 17.23
N PHE A 105 0.46 7.87 16.60
CA PHE A 105 1.66 8.67 16.39
C PHE A 105 1.83 8.93 14.89
N GLY A 106 1.99 10.20 14.53
CA GLY A 106 2.44 10.61 13.20
C GLY A 106 3.91 11.01 13.27
N TYR A 107 4.70 10.60 12.28
CA TYR A 107 6.11 10.97 12.16
C TYR A 107 6.41 11.40 10.73
N ALA A 108 7.21 12.46 10.59
CA ALA A 108 7.73 12.94 9.32
C ALA A 108 9.13 13.51 9.56
N THR A 109 10.04 13.31 8.61
CA THR A 109 11.43 13.77 8.68
C THR A 109 11.88 14.19 7.29
N ASN A 110 12.72 15.21 7.17
CA ASN A 110 13.21 15.71 5.88
C ASN A 110 14.47 14.96 5.38
N GLU A 111 14.79 13.81 5.97
CA GLU A 111 15.88 12.93 5.53
C GLU A 111 15.72 12.46 4.08
N THR A 112 14.48 12.37 3.59
CA THR A 112 14.14 11.92 2.23
C THR A 112 13.07 12.83 1.61
N LYS A 113 12.93 12.78 0.28
CA LYS A 113 11.95 13.59 -0.47
C LYS A 113 10.50 13.22 -0.14
N GLU A 114 10.29 11.98 0.31
CA GLU A 114 9.01 11.41 0.72
C GLU A 114 8.63 11.73 2.18
N TYR A 115 9.48 12.48 2.88
CA TYR A 115 9.35 12.82 4.29
C TYR A 115 9.35 11.61 5.26
N MET A 116 10.05 10.54 4.88
CA MET A 116 10.15 9.29 5.63
C MET A 116 11.59 9.04 6.12
N PRO A 117 11.79 8.32 7.24
CA PRO A 117 13.13 7.90 7.67
C PRO A 117 13.85 7.12 6.58
N ALA A 118 15.11 7.46 6.29
CA ALA A 118 15.87 6.83 5.21
C ALA A 118 15.94 5.29 5.32
N PRO A 119 16.30 4.67 6.47
CA PRO A 119 16.38 3.21 6.61
C PRO A 119 15.09 2.48 6.23
N LEU A 120 13.95 3.02 6.68
CA LEU A 120 12.63 2.45 6.42
C LEU A 120 12.26 2.58 4.94
N LEU A 121 12.47 3.77 4.37
CA LEU A 121 12.16 4.05 2.98
C LEU A 121 12.93 3.13 2.03
N TYR A 122 14.25 3.04 2.18
CA TYR A 122 15.08 2.24 1.26
C TYR A 122 14.86 0.75 1.42
N SER A 123 14.63 0.25 2.64
CA SER A 123 14.22 -1.15 2.85
C SER A 123 12.94 -1.45 2.05
N HIS A 124 11.91 -0.59 2.14
CA HIS A 124 10.68 -0.77 1.38
C HIS A 124 10.87 -0.66 -0.14
N LYS A 125 11.68 0.31 -0.61
CA LYS A 125 11.93 0.49 -2.04
C LYS A 125 12.66 -0.72 -2.65
N ILE A 126 13.57 -1.37 -1.91
CA ILE A 126 14.23 -2.60 -2.37
C ILE A 126 13.18 -3.70 -2.62
N LEU A 127 12.31 -3.96 -1.65
CA LEU A 127 11.25 -4.97 -1.78
C LEU A 127 10.26 -4.61 -2.91
N GLN A 128 9.90 -3.33 -3.03
CA GLN A 128 9.05 -2.86 -4.11
C GLN A 128 9.70 -3.11 -5.48
N LYS A 129 11.00 -2.84 -5.62
CA LYS A 129 11.71 -3.03 -6.88
C LYS A 129 11.82 -4.50 -7.25
N LEU A 130 12.13 -5.37 -6.28
CA LEU A 130 12.18 -6.82 -6.51
C LEU A 130 10.81 -7.38 -6.90
N ALA A 131 9.73 -6.92 -6.26
CA ALA A 131 8.37 -7.27 -6.67
C ALA A 131 8.05 -6.79 -8.09
N GLU A 132 8.44 -5.57 -8.47
CA GLU A 132 8.24 -5.03 -9.82
C GLU A 132 8.91 -5.90 -10.89
N VAL A 133 10.18 -6.25 -10.71
CA VAL A 133 10.96 -7.04 -11.69
C VAL A 133 10.54 -8.51 -11.72
N ARG A 134 9.98 -9.02 -10.62
CA ARG A 134 9.31 -10.33 -10.60
C ARG A 134 8.00 -10.29 -11.41
N HIS A 135 7.13 -9.32 -11.13
CA HIS A 135 5.81 -9.23 -11.79
C HIS A 135 5.89 -8.92 -13.28
N ASN A 136 6.91 -8.19 -13.73
CA ASN A 136 7.11 -7.92 -15.15
C ASN A 136 7.86 -9.05 -15.90
N GLY A 137 8.24 -10.13 -15.19
CA GLY A 137 8.90 -11.30 -15.76
C GLY A 137 10.40 -11.14 -16.02
N LYS A 138 11.00 -9.98 -15.74
CA LYS A 138 12.45 -9.76 -15.92
C LYS A 138 13.28 -10.69 -15.04
N GLU A 139 12.85 -10.89 -13.80
CA GLU A 139 13.48 -11.79 -12.83
C GLU A 139 12.49 -12.87 -12.40
N ALA A 140 12.05 -13.70 -13.36
CA ALA A 140 11.04 -14.76 -13.12
C ALA A 140 11.50 -15.86 -12.15
N TRP A 141 12.78 -15.93 -11.81
CA TRP A 141 13.33 -16.85 -10.81
C TRP A 141 13.07 -16.41 -9.38
N LEU A 142 12.65 -15.15 -9.14
CA LEU A 142 12.30 -14.65 -7.81
C LEU A 142 10.95 -15.21 -7.34
N GLY A 143 10.90 -15.62 -6.08
CA GLY A 143 9.66 -15.97 -5.39
C GLY A 143 8.96 -14.75 -4.76
N PRO A 144 7.70 -14.91 -4.30
CA PRO A 144 6.92 -13.85 -3.69
C PRO A 144 7.41 -13.39 -2.30
N ASP A 145 8.07 -14.24 -1.51
CA ASP A 145 8.55 -13.89 -0.16
C ASP A 145 9.93 -13.21 -0.21
N ALA A 146 10.04 -12.03 0.39
CA ALA A 146 11.29 -11.30 0.51
C ALA A 146 11.32 -10.40 1.75
N LYS A 147 12.50 -10.25 2.35
CA LYS A 147 12.77 -9.40 3.52
C LYS A 147 14.04 -8.60 3.28
N SER A 148 13.99 -7.31 3.62
CA SER A 148 15.12 -6.40 3.47
C SER A 148 15.38 -5.65 4.77
N GLN A 149 16.65 -5.33 5.02
CA GLN A 149 17.07 -4.43 6.08
C GLN A 149 18.20 -3.55 5.56
N VAL A 150 18.13 -2.25 5.85
CA VAL A 150 19.18 -1.28 5.55
C VAL A 150 19.62 -0.62 6.84
N THR A 151 20.90 -0.74 7.17
CA THR A 151 21.53 -0.03 8.29
C THR A 151 22.22 1.21 7.74
N VAL A 152 21.92 2.37 8.33
CA VAL A 152 22.41 3.68 7.87
C VAL A 152 23.25 4.33 8.95
N HIS A 153 24.43 4.82 8.58
CA HIS A 153 25.25 5.68 9.43
C HIS A 153 24.73 7.12 9.34
N TYR A 154 24.43 7.71 10.49
CA TYR A 154 23.98 9.09 10.61
C TYR A 154 25.11 9.98 11.10
N VAL A 155 25.30 11.12 10.43
CA VAL A 155 26.22 12.19 10.84
C VAL A 155 25.38 13.45 11.06
N ASP A 156 25.49 14.05 12.25
CA ASP A 156 24.74 15.25 12.62
C ASP A 156 23.22 15.16 12.37
N GLY A 157 22.65 13.97 12.62
CA GLY A 157 21.22 13.72 12.45
C GLY A 157 20.76 13.57 10.99
N ARG A 158 21.69 13.45 10.03
CA ARG A 158 21.39 13.20 8.61
C ARG A 158 21.95 11.85 8.16
N PRO A 159 21.22 11.12 7.27
CA PRO A 159 21.72 9.87 6.72
C PRO A 159 22.93 10.16 5.83
N ALA A 160 24.08 9.57 6.16
CA ALA A 160 25.32 9.77 5.43
C ALA A 160 25.54 8.65 4.41
N GLU A 161 25.48 7.39 4.85
CA GLU A 161 25.70 6.22 4.00
C GLU A 161 25.05 4.94 4.56
N ALA A 162 24.74 3.99 3.69
CA ALA A 162 24.38 2.63 4.07
C ALA A 162 25.63 1.82 4.43
N THR A 163 25.65 1.24 5.63
CA THR A 163 26.80 0.47 6.15
C THR A 163 26.56 -1.03 6.16
N SER A 164 25.30 -1.47 6.15
CA SER A 164 24.96 -2.88 6.01
C SER A 164 23.62 -3.04 5.30
N ILE A 165 23.56 -4.02 4.41
CA ILE A 165 22.36 -4.36 3.65
C ILE A 165 22.12 -5.85 3.79
N VAL A 166 20.95 -6.22 4.29
CA VAL A 166 20.48 -7.60 4.39
C VAL A 166 19.33 -7.77 3.42
N LEU A 167 19.39 -8.79 2.58
CA LEU A 167 18.28 -9.23 1.75
C LEU A 167 18.13 -10.74 1.90
N SER A 168 16.93 -11.19 2.23
CA SER A 168 16.55 -12.59 2.13
C SER A 168 15.40 -12.67 1.15
N THR A 169 15.63 -13.21 -0.04
CA THR A 169 14.62 -13.35 -1.09
C THR A 169 14.42 -14.79 -1.45
N GLN A 170 13.16 -15.17 -1.61
CA GLN A 170 12.77 -16.46 -2.13
C GLN A 170 13.18 -16.56 -3.60
N HIS A 171 13.59 -17.75 -4.01
CA HIS A 171 13.96 -18.05 -5.39
C HIS A 171 13.51 -19.47 -5.77
N LEU A 172 13.29 -19.69 -7.06
CA LEU A 172 12.72 -20.92 -7.60
C LEU A 172 13.79 -21.94 -8.02
N ASP A 173 14.98 -21.50 -8.42
CA ASP A 173 16.05 -22.39 -8.87
C ASP A 173 16.90 -22.89 -7.69
N ALA A 174 16.99 -24.21 -7.55
CA ALA A 174 17.71 -24.85 -6.47
C ALA A 174 19.22 -24.83 -6.52
N ASN A 175 19.76 -24.51 -7.68
CA ASN A 175 21.19 -24.53 -7.88
C ASN A 175 21.82 -23.15 -7.64
N MET A 176 21.02 -22.12 -7.42
CA MET A 176 21.51 -20.77 -7.16
C MET A 176 22.15 -20.67 -5.78
N THR A 177 23.41 -20.25 -5.77
CA THR A 177 24.14 -19.92 -4.55
C THR A 177 23.77 -18.52 -4.04
N SER A 178 24.15 -18.20 -2.81
CA SER A 178 23.98 -16.85 -2.27
C SER A 178 24.77 -15.82 -3.08
N GLU A 179 25.92 -16.22 -3.64
CA GLU A 179 26.75 -15.41 -4.53
C GLU A 179 26.04 -15.11 -5.87
N ASP A 180 25.40 -16.12 -6.48
CA ASP A 180 24.64 -15.94 -7.73
C ASP A 180 23.48 -14.96 -7.52
N ILE A 181 22.73 -15.16 -6.43
CA ILE A 181 21.61 -14.28 -6.07
C ILE A 181 22.13 -12.86 -5.81
N ALA A 182 23.24 -12.72 -5.08
CA ALA A 182 23.86 -11.43 -4.82
C ALA A 182 24.24 -10.70 -6.11
N ALA A 183 24.84 -11.39 -7.08
CA ALA A 183 25.22 -10.81 -8.36
C ALA A 183 24.01 -10.26 -9.14
N LEU A 184 22.86 -10.94 -9.07
CA LEU A 184 21.64 -10.54 -9.77
C LEU A 184 20.87 -9.41 -9.06
N VAL A 185 20.82 -9.41 -7.72
CA VAL A 185 20.01 -8.45 -6.96
C VAL A 185 20.72 -7.15 -6.63
N ARG A 186 22.06 -7.16 -6.49
CA ARG A 186 22.83 -5.97 -6.13
C ARG A 186 22.60 -4.78 -7.06
N PRO A 187 22.58 -4.92 -8.40
CA PRO A 187 22.31 -3.80 -9.29
C PRO A 187 20.96 -3.13 -9.04
N TYR A 188 19.94 -3.89 -8.60
CA TYR A 188 18.65 -3.32 -8.23
C TYR A 188 18.71 -2.55 -6.92
N ILE A 189 19.43 -3.07 -5.92
CA ILE A 189 19.60 -2.41 -4.63
C ILE A 189 20.38 -1.11 -4.82
N GLU A 190 21.50 -1.16 -5.53
CA GLU A 190 22.32 0.00 -5.87
C GLU A 190 21.51 1.05 -6.64
N GLY A 191 20.70 0.64 -7.61
CA GLY A 191 19.81 1.55 -8.33
C GLY A 191 18.68 2.15 -7.48
N VAL A 192 18.24 1.46 -6.42
CA VAL A 192 17.21 1.95 -5.48
C VAL A 192 17.78 2.97 -4.51
N LEU A 193 18.97 2.73 -3.97
CA LEU A 193 19.66 3.67 -3.09
C LEU A 193 20.16 4.88 -3.89
N GLY A 194 20.71 4.61 -5.08
CA GLY A 194 21.14 5.59 -6.06
C GLY A 194 22.05 6.66 -5.47
N ASP A 195 21.88 7.89 -5.97
CA ASP A 195 22.61 9.05 -5.47
C ASP A 195 22.02 9.61 -4.16
N ASP A 196 20.80 9.21 -3.79
CA ASP A 196 20.08 9.77 -2.64
C ASP A 196 20.58 9.17 -1.29
N LEU A 197 21.17 7.96 -1.30
CA LEU A 197 21.86 7.39 -0.13
C LEU A 197 23.08 6.59 -0.59
N PRO A 198 24.30 7.14 -0.43
CA PRO A 198 25.54 6.44 -0.76
C PRO A 198 25.68 5.10 -0.03
N ILE A 199 26.30 4.13 -0.69
CA ILE A 199 26.69 2.86 -0.06
C ILE A 199 28.15 2.97 0.38
N SER A 200 28.42 2.68 1.65
CA SER A 200 29.78 2.72 2.19
C SER A 200 30.71 1.77 1.42
N ALA A 201 31.95 2.19 1.19
CA ALA A 201 32.96 1.35 0.53
C ALA A 201 33.19 0.01 1.26
N ASN A 202 32.97 -0.01 2.58
CA ASN A 202 33.08 -1.20 3.42
C ASN A 202 31.70 -1.77 3.82
N CYS A 203 30.66 -1.53 3.02
CA CYS A 203 29.31 -1.99 3.32
C CYS A 203 29.25 -3.51 3.50
N ALA A 204 28.66 -3.95 4.61
CA ALA A 204 28.44 -5.37 4.89
C ALA A 204 27.20 -5.89 4.15
N TRP A 205 27.43 -6.71 3.13
CA TRP A 205 26.37 -7.32 2.32
C TRP A 205 26.01 -8.71 2.83
N HIS A 206 24.74 -8.90 3.19
CA HIS A 206 24.17 -10.17 3.62
C HIS A 206 23.02 -10.56 2.70
N ILE A 207 23.32 -11.16 1.55
CA ILE A 207 22.33 -11.64 0.60
C ILE A 207 22.13 -13.14 0.82
N ASN A 208 20.89 -13.54 1.14
CA ASN A 208 20.52 -14.89 1.53
C ASN A 208 21.57 -15.54 2.47
N PRO A 209 21.91 -14.90 3.62
CA PRO A 209 23.02 -15.34 4.48
C PRO A 209 22.75 -16.71 5.13
N THR A 210 21.50 -17.15 5.17
CA THR A 210 21.08 -18.47 5.66
C THR A 210 21.11 -19.55 4.56
N GLY A 211 21.63 -19.22 3.37
CA GLY A 211 21.63 -20.09 2.20
C GLY A 211 20.29 -20.11 1.47
N THR A 212 19.89 -21.30 1.01
CA THR A 212 18.74 -21.51 0.13
C THR A 212 17.41 -21.18 0.83
N LEU A 213 16.78 -20.08 0.42
CA LEU A 213 15.42 -19.70 0.81
C LEU A 213 14.45 -20.09 -0.32
N MET A 214 13.92 -21.31 -0.25
CA MET A 214 13.02 -21.87 -1.24
C MET A 214 11.56 -21.81 -0.85
N ALA A 215 10.70 -21.86 -1.88
CA ALA A 215 9.34 -22.34 -1.71
C ALA A 215 9.37 -23.72 -1.04
N VAL A 216 8.76 -23.78 0.15
CA VAL A 216 8.73 -24.95 1.03
C VAL A 216 8.38 -26.21 0.25
N ARG A 217 9.28 -27.22 0.28
CA ARG A 217 8.94 -28.61 -0.09
C ARG A 217 7.95 -29.19 0.94
N PRO A 218 7.09 -30.15 0.56
CA PRO A 218 6.00 -30.68 1.40
C PRO A 218 6.37 -31.24 2.79
N HIS A 219 7.65 -31.39 3.13
CA HIS A 219 8.09 -32.14 4.31
C HIS A 219 9.00 -31.40 5.30
N THR A 220 9.40 -30.16 5.04
CA THR A 220 10.29 -29.42 5.94
C THR A 220 9.73 -28.05 6.25
N GLY A 221 8.97 -27.99 7.36
CA GLY A 221 8.63 -26.76 8.06
C GLY A 221 7.69 -25.85 7.29
N ALA A 222 6.54 -25.56 7.90
CA ALA A 222 5.65 -24.49 7.46
C ALA A 222 6.47 -23.30 6.95
N ALA A 223 6.05 -22.71 5.82
CA ALA A 223 6.31 -21.31 5.59
C ALA A 223 5.73 -20.65 6.84
N HIS A 224 6.60 -20.37 7.82
CA HIS A 224 6.21 -19.65 9.00
C HIS A 224 5.97 -18.24 8.47
N PHE A 225 4.74 -18.04 7.98
CA PHE A 225 4.05 -16.77 7.96
C PHE A 225 3.91 -16.32 9.42
N ARG A 226 5.04 -16.10 10.10
CA ARG A 226 5.12 -15.19 11.22
C ARG A 226 5.19 -13.80 10.62
N ALA A 227 4.09 -13.38 10.02
CA ALA A 227 3.75 -11.96 9.91
C ALA A 227 3.49 -11.46 11.35
N LYS A 228 4.57 -11.31 12.14
CA LYS A 228 4.55 -10.59 13.42
C LYS A 228 4.73 -9.10 13.22
N THR A 229 5.07 -8.64 12.01
CA THR A 229 4.49 -7.40 11.53
C THR A 229 3.00 -7.68 11.39
N GLN A 230 2.22 -7.34 12.42
CA GLN A 230 0.78 -7.18 12.30
C GLN A 230 0.49 -6.20 11.17
N GLN A 231 0.53 -6.67 9.92
CA GLN A 231 -0.51 -6.28 9.01
C GLN A 231 -1.76 -6.90 9.60
N LYS A 232 -2.38 -6.19 10.54
CA LYS A 232 -3.84 -6.00 10.44
C LYS A 232 -4.04 -5.68 8.97
N LEU A 233 -4.43 -6.66 8.17
CA LEU A 233 -4.77 -6.45 6.77
C LEU A 233 -6.13 -5.75 6.75
N THR A 234 -6.29 -4.69 7.55
CA THR A 234 -7.27 -3.66 7.31
C THR A 234 -6.86 -3.08 5.97
N VAL A 235 -7.60 -3.47 4.93
CA VAL A 235 -8.05 -2.78 3.70
C VAL A 235 -7.29 -1.54 3.17
N LEU A 236 -6.59 -0.79 4.00
CA LEU A 236 -5.92 0.48 3.78
C LEU A 236 -4.81 0.47 2.71
N PRO A 237 -3.92 -0.55 2.59
CA PRO A 237 -2.86 -0.51 1.57
C PRO A 237 -3.40 -0.59 0.13
N LEU A 238 -4.55 -1.24 -0.06
CA LEU A 238 -5.24 -1.34 -1.35
C LEU A 238 -6.13 -0.11 -1.67
N MET A 239 -6.51 0.69 -0.68
CA MET A 239 -7.23 1.95 -0.89
C MET A 239 -6.30 3.07 -1.39
N LEU A 240 -5.05 3.09 -0.93
CA LEU A 240 -4.10 4.16 -1.21
C LEU A 240 -3.66 4.25 -2.68
N ARG A 241 -3.59 3.12 -3.41
CA ARG A 241 -3.27 3.12 -4.85
C ARG A 241 -4.41 3.58 -5.76
N ALA A 242 -5.67 3.49 -5.33
CA ALA A 242 -6.84 3.77 -6.18
C ALA A 242 -7.47 5.16 -5.94
N ILE A 243 -7.31 5.71 -4.73
CA ILE A 243 -8.08 6.87 -4.28
C ILE A 243 -7.27 8.18 -4.32
N TRP A 244 -5.94 8.10 -4.20
CA TRP A 244 -5.08 9.28 -4.03
C TRP A 244 -5.19 10.33 -5.18
N PRO A 245 -5.35 9.95 -6.46
CA PRO A 245 -5.56 10.95 -7.53
C PRO A 245 -6.99 11.53 -7.56
N LYS A 246 -8.00 10.81 -7.06
CA LYS A 246 -9.42 11.18 -7.21
C LYS A 246 -9.95 12.01 -6.02
N MET A 247 -9.42 11.82 -4.81
CA MET A 247 -9.85 12.58 -3.63
C MET A 247 -9.37 14.04 -3.62
N TRP A 248 -8.24 14.36 -4.26
CA TRP A 248 -7.77 15.75 -4.36
C TRP A 248 -8.69 16.63 -5.21
N LEU A 249 -9.32 16.06 -6.25
CA LEU A 249 -10.21 16.79 -7.15
C LEU A 249 -11.53 17.17 -6.47
N LEU A 250 -12.08 16.28 -5.63
CA LEU A 250 -13.35 16.51 -4.92
C LEU A 250 -13.20 17.45 -3.71
N ARG A 251 -12.02 17.52 -3.08
CA ARG A 251 -11.76 18.47 -1.99
C ARG A 251 -11.43 19.87 -2.51
N ALA A 252 -10.81 20.00 -3.68
CA ALA A 252 -10.56 21.29 -4.31
C ALA A 252 -11.85 21.99 -4.80
N LEU A 253 -12.85 21.23 -5.25
CA LEU A 253 -14.13 21.78 -5.73
C LEU A 253 -15.02 22.38 -4.62
N ARG A 254 -14.83 21.97 -3.36
CA ARG A 254 -15.61 22.50 -2.21
C ARG A 254 -14.98 23.72 -1.54
N ILE A 255 -13.72 24.05 -1.86
CA ILE A 255 -13.03 25.25 -1.35
C ILE A 255 -13.38 26.50 -2.19
N VAL A 256 -13.99 26.35 -3.37
CA VAL A 256 -14.25 27.45 -4.32
C VAL A 256 -15.73 27.89 -4.36
N ALA A 257 -16.56 27.46 -3.40
CA ALA A 257 -17.92 28.01 -3.25
C ALA A 257 -17.88 29.15 -2.21
N PRO A 258 -18.16 30.41 -2.58
CA PRO A 258 -18.13 31.52 -1.64
C PRO A 258 -19.37 31.47 -0.73
N SER A 259 -19.18 31.13 0.54
CA SER A 259 -20.16 31.42 1.59
C SER A 259 -19.83 32.78 2.22
N ASN A 260 -20.73 33.74 2.03
CA ASN A 260 -20.68 35.04 2.69
C ASN A 260 -20.84 34.85 4.21
N CYS A 261 -19.79 35.12 4.99
CA CYS A 261 -19.90 35.42 6.42
C CYS A 261 -18.71 36.30 6.87
N PRO A 262 -18.93 37.45 7.54
CA PRO A 262 -17.88 38.41 7.84
C PRO A 262 -17.37 38.26 9.28
N THR A 263 -16.21 37.65 9.48
CA THR A 263 -15.42 37.84 10.71
C THR A 263 -13.93 37.74 10.39
N ARG A 264 -13.29 38.91 10.28
CA ARG A 264 -11.82 39.04 10.28
C ARG A 264 -11.31 38.79 11.69
N LEU A 265 -10.52 37.74 11.89
CA LEU A 265 -9.50 37.71 12.92
C LEU A 265 -8.13 37.88 12.26
N ALA A 266 -7.45 38.96 12.62
CA ALA A 266 -6.11 39.29 12.19
C ALA A 266 -5.08 38.35 12.85
N LEU A 267 -4.14 37.83 12.07
CA LEU A 267 -2.92 37.17 12.58
C LEU A 267 -1.69 38.05 12.29
N PRO A 268 -0.65 38.03 13.15
CA PRO A 268 0.44 38.99 13.11
C PRO A 268 1.37 38.82 11.91
N SER A 269 1.89 39.95 11.47
CA SER A 269 2.78 40.15 10.33
C SER A 269 4.19 39.62 10.59
N HIS A 270 4.49 38.36 10.24
CA HIS A 270 5.83 37.92 9.79
C HIS A 270 5.74 36.52 9.17
N CYS A 271 5.33 36.44 7.90
CA CYS A 271 5.54 35.26 7.07
C CYS A 271 5.50 35.66 5.59
N GLN A 272 6.66 35.92 4.99
CA GLN A 272 6.79 36.10 3.54
C GLN A 272 6.80 34.73 2.86
N PHE A 273 5.63 34.20 2.50
CA PHE A 273 5.48 33.02 1.66
C PHE A 273 4.29 33.23 0.71
N MET A 274 4.45 34.08 -0.32
CA MET A 274 3.36 34.30 -1.29
C MET A 274 3.70 34.51 -2.79
N PRO A 275 4.96 34.52 -3.28
CA PRO A 275 5.17 34.57 -4.74
C PRO A 275 5.21 33.19 -5.45
N ILE A 276 5.65 32.11 -4.78
CA ILE A 276 5.96 30.83 -5.49
C ILE A 276 4.71 29.97 -5.73
N VAL A 277 3.74 30.00 -4.82
CA VAL A 277 2.49 29.20 -4.93
C VAL A 277 1.60 29.72 -6.07
N THR A 278 1.66 31.01 -6.38
CA THR A 278 0.85 31.63 -7.44
C THR A 278 1.40 31.30 -8.85
N ALA A 279 2.71 31.19 -9.00
CA ALA A 279 3.35 30.83 -10.28
C ALA A 279 3.10 29.36 -10.69
N LEU A 280 3.17 28.42 -9.73
CA LEU A 280 2.92 26.99 -9.97
C LEU A 280 1.44 26.69 -10.29
N LYS A 281 0.51 27.47 -9.73
CA LYS A 281 -0.93 27.36 -10.03
C LYS A 281 -1.27 27.75 -11.46
N ASN A 282 -0.64 28.80 -12.00
CA ASN A 282 -0.98 29.30 -13.34
C ASN A 282 -0.40 28.41 -14.46
N ALA A 283 0.79 27.82 -14.28
CA ALA A 283 1.40 26.96 -15.29
C ALA A 283 0.69 25.59 -15.44
N THR A 284 0.18 25.05 -14.34
CA THR A 284 -0.55 23.78 -14.34
C THR A 284 -1.95 23.94 -14.95
N TRP A 285 -2.66 25.03 -14.64
CA TRP A 285 -4.03 25.24 -15.13
C TRP A 285 -4.14 25.37 -16.66
N THR A 286 -3.17 26.03 -17.30
CA THR A 286 -3.17 26.26 -18.77
C THR A 286 -2.92 24.95 -19.54
N ARG A 287 -2.10 24.04 -19.00
CA ARG A 287 -1.87 22.69 -19.57
C ARG A 287 -3.11 21.81 -19.48
N TRP A 288 -3.85 21.87 -18.37
CA TRP A 288 -5.07 21.09 -18.17
C TRP A 288 -6.25 21.55 -19.04
N LYS A 289 -6.40 22.86 -19.27
CA LYS A 289 -7.40 23.39 -20.22
C LYS A 289 -7.21 22.88 -21.65
N SER A 290 -5.95 22.82 -22.11
CA SER A 290 -5.63 22.31 -23.46
C SER A 290 -5.94 20.82 -23.60
N ALA A 291 -5.67 20.02 -22.56
CA ALA A 291 -5.99 18.60 -22.55
C ALA A 291 -7.50 18.32 -22.52
N LEU A 292 -8.26 19.09 -21.73
CA LEU A 292 -9.72 18.96 -21.64
C LEU A 292 -10.41 19.37 -22.96
N ALA A 293 -9.91 20.42 -23.63
CA ALA A 293 -10.43 20.85 -24.92
C ALA A 293 -10.22 19.80 -26.02
N LYS A 294 -9.06 19.12 -26.02
CA LYS A 294 -8.78 18.01 -26.96
C LYS A 294 -9.68 16.79 -26.71
N LEU A 295 -9.95 16.48 -25.45
CA LEU A 295 -10.85 15.39 -25.06
C LEU A 295 -12.31 15.68 -25.43
N CYS A 296 -12.78 16.91 -25.24
CA CYS A 296 -14.12 17.32 -25.68
C CYS A 296 -14.27 17.33 -27.21
N ALA A 297 -13.20 17.67 -27.94
CA ALA A 297 -13.20 17.59 -29.41
C ALA A 297 -13.25 16.14 -29.92
N SER A 298 -12.53 15.21 -29.28
CA SER A 298 -12.56 13.79 -29.67
C SER A 298 -13.90 13.11 -29.37
N LEU A 299 -14.58 13.51 -28.28
CA LEU A 299 -15.87 12.94 -27.90
C LEU A 299 -17.03 13.42 -28.80
N ARG A 300 -16.92 14.61 -29.42
CA ARG A 300 -17.92 15.09 -30.40
C ARG A 300 -17.80 14.44 -31.78
N ALA A 301 -16.65 13.87 -32.11
CA ALA A 301 -16.43 13.18 -33.39
C ALA A 301 -17.03 11.75 -33.43
N VAL A 302 -17.34 11.17 -32.27
CA VAL A 302 -17.82 9.78 -32.15
C VAL A 302 -19.36 9.70 -32.10
N SER A 303 -20.06 10.84 -32.01
CA SER A 303 -21.52 10.90 -31.85
C SER A 303 -22.27 11.57 -33.01
N ALA A 304 -21.73 11.52 -34.24
CA ALA A 304 -22.47 11.96 -35.42
C ALA A 304 -23.20 10.74 -36.03
N PRO A 305 -24.54 10.74 -36.09
CA PRO A 305 -25.30 9.63 -36.67
C PRO A 305 -25.20 9.66 -38.20
N THR A 306 -24.92 8.50 -38.80
CA THR A 306 -25.29 8.17 -40.19
C THR A 306 -26.65 7.51 -40.21
#